data_AF-A0AA48HUE6-F1
#
_entry.id   AF-A0AA48HUE6-F1
#
_cell.length_a   1.000
_cell.length_b   1.000
_cell.length_c   1.000
_cell.angle_alpha   90.00
_cell.angle_beta   90.00
_cell.angle_gamma   90.00
#
_symmetry.space_group_name_H-M   'P 1'
#
loop_
_entity.id
_entity.type
_entity.pdbx_description
1 polymer ?
#
loop_
_entity_poly.entity_id
_entity_poly.type
_entity_poly.pdbx_seq_one_letter_code
_entity_poly.pdbx_strand_id
1 'polypeptide(L)' 'MRERDNVGVLDTGIRAIVACVLLALAIEGVFSATVSIIFLVLGSALFISSATGVCLLYKVLGIDTYHLKY' A
#
# COMPACT_ATOMS: atom_id res chain seq x y z
N MET A 1 15.84 1.87 1.56
CA MET A 1 15.07 3.11 1.72
C MET A 1 15.96 4.29 1.35
N ARG A 2 15.40 5.30 0.69
CA ARG A 2 16.09 6.45 0.09
C ARG A 2 15.58 7.73 0.73
N GLU A 3 16.32 8.85 0.60
CA GLU A 3 15.90 10.17 1.12
C GLU A 3 14.55 10.68 0.57
N ARG A 4 14.00 10.06 -0.49
CA ARG A 4 12.74 10.47 -1.12
C ARG A 4 11.53 9.64 -0.66
N ASP A 5 11.77 8.65 0.18
CA ASP A 5 10.76 7.78 0.76
C ASP A 5 10.05 8.54 1.88
N ASN A 6 8.73 8.42 1.97
CA ASN A 6 7.94 8.98 3.08
C ASN A 6 7.22 7.90 3.88
N VAL A 7 7.56 6.64 3.61
CA VAL A 7 6.95 5.45 4.20
C VAL A 7 8.04 4.63 4.91
N GLY A 8 7.89 4.44 6.22
CA GLY A 8 8.84 3.70 7.06
C GLY A 8 8.90 2.19 6.76
N VAL A 9 9.88 1.48 7.35
CA VAL A 9 10.03 0.00 7.22
C VAL A 9 8.79 -0.74 7.70
N LEU A 10 8.28 -0.36 8.87
CA LEU A 10 7.09 -0.98 9.44
C LEU A 10 5.85 -0.76 8.55
N ASP A 11 5.61 0.48 8.13
CA ASP A 11 4.48 0.82 7.25
C ASP A 11 4.59 0.11 5.89
N THR A 12 5.80 0.04 5.32
CA THR A 12 6.09 -0.71 4.10
C THR A 12 5.73 -2.19 4.25
N GLY A 13 6.13 -2.83 5.35
CA GLY A 13 5.85 -4.23 5.62
C GLY A 13 4.35 -4.51 5.75
N ILE A 14 3.64 -3.69 6.53
CA ILE A 14 2.18 -3.81 6.70
C ILE A 14 1.47 -3.64 5.36
N ARG A 15 1.84 -2.63 4.57
CA ARG A 15 1.25 -2.39 3.24
C ARG A 15 1.48 -3.54 2.28
N ALA A 16 2.69 -4.11 2.26
CA ALA A 16 3.01 -5.25 1.41
C ALA A 16 2.13 -6.47 1.75
N ILE A 17 1.97 -6.77 3.05
CA ILE A 17 1.12 -7.88 3.51
C ILE A 17 -0.33 -7.65 3.10
N VAL A 18 -0.89 -6.47 3.39
CA VAL A 18 -2.28 -6.13 3.04
C VAL A 18 -2.49 -6.15 1.53
N ALA A 19 -1.52 -5.65 0.75
CA ALA A 19 -1.58 -5.69 -0.70
C ALA A 19 -1.67 -7.12 -1.24
N CYS A 20 -0.80 -8.03 -0.76
CA CYS A 20 -0.83 -9.43 -1.15
C CYS A 20 -2.17 -10.09 -0.84
N VAL A 21 -2.74 -9.85 0.35
CA VAL A 21 -4.04 -10.39 0.74
C VAL A 21 -5.15 -9.87 -0.18
N LEU A 22 -5.22 -8.55 -0.40
CA LEU A 22 -6.26 -7.97 -1.26
C LEU A 22 -6.16 -8.45 -2.71
N LEU A 23 -4.95 -8.53 -3.26
CA LEU A 23 -4.74 -8.99 -4.63
C LEU A 23 -5.10 -10.47 -4.80
N ALA A 24 -4.81 -11.31 -3.81
CA ALA A 24 -5.28 -12.70 -3.80
C ALA A 24 -6.82 -12.74 -3.79
N LEU A 25 -7.47 -12.06 -2.83
CA LEU A 25 -8.94 -12.05 -2.74
C LEU A 25 -9.62 -11.50 -4.00
N ALA A 26 -8.96 -10.61 -4.76
CA ALA A 26 -9.49 -10.07 -6.01
C ALA A 26 -9.58 -11.11 -7.14
N ILE A 27 -8.73 -12.13 -7.15
CA ILE A 27 -8.62 -13.10 -8.26
C ILE A 27 -9.22 -14.48 -7.95
N GLU A 28 -9.40 -14.84 -6.68
CA GLU A 28 -9.95 -16.14 -6.24
C GLU A 28 -11.43 -16.35 -6.62
N GLY A 29 -12.13 -15.32 -7.10
CA GLY A 29 -13.53 -15.42 -7.52
C GLY A 29 -14.54 -15.59 -6.38
N VAL A 30 -14.11 -15.37 -5.13
CA VAL A 30 -14.95 -15.51 -3.92
C VAL A 30 -15.95 -14.36 -3.76
N PHE A 31 -15.63 -13.18 -4.31
CA PHE A 31 -16.43 -11.96 -4.18
C PHE A 31 -17.10 -11.55 -5.50
N SER A 32 -18.11 -10.66 -5.41
CA SER A 32 -18.74 -10.07 -6.59
C SER A 32 -17.75 -9.22 -7.39
N ALA A 33 -18.01 -9.06 -8.69
CA ALA A 33 -17.13 -8.30 -9.60
C ALA A 33 -16.80 -6.90 -9.06
N THR A 34 -17.79 -6.19 -8.52
CA THR A 34 -17.59 -4.85 -7.93
C THR A 34 -16.61 -4.89 -6.76
N VAL A 35 -16.75 -5.85 -5.85
CA VAL A 35 -15.87 -5.98 -4.67
C VAL A 35 -14.47 -6.39 -5.11
N SER A 36 -14.34 -7.33 -6.05
CA SER A 36 -13.05 -7.75 -6.59
C SER A 36 -12.29 -6.61 -7.26
N ILE A 37 -12.98 -5.73 -8.00
CA ILE A 37 -12.37 -4.53 -8.61
C ILE A 37 -11.86 -3.57 -7.53
N ILE A 38 -12.63 -3.35 -6.45
CA ILE A 38 -12.18 -2.51 -5.34
C ILE A 38 -10.91 -3.08 -4.70
N PHE A 39 -10.88 -4.39 -4.43
CA PHE A 39 -9.69 -5.06 -3.90
C PHE A 39 -8.50 -4.97 -4.83
N LEU A 40 -8.72 -5.12 -6.14
CA LEU A 40 -7.67 -4.97 -7.14
C LEU A 40 -7.06 -3.57 -7.12
N VAL A 41 -7.89 -2.52 -7.08
CA VAL A 41 -7.43 -1.12 -7.08
C VAL A 41 -6.67 -0.81 -5.78
N LEU A 42 -7.25 -1.14 -4.63
CA LEU A 42 -6.62 -0.86 -3.33
C LEU A 42 -5.35 -1.67 -3.13
N GLY A 43 -5.37 -2.97 -3.46
CA GLY A 43 -4.22 -3.85 -3.39
C GLY A 43 -3.08 -3.38 -4.29
N SER A 44 -3.38 -2.97 -5.52
CA SER A 44 -2.37 -2.43 -6.45
C SER A 44 -1.77 -1.12 -5.95
N ALA A 45 -2.60 -0.20 -5.43
CA ALA A 45 -2.11 1.06 -4.88
C ALA A 45 -1.18 0.85 -3.68
N LEU A 46 -1.54 -0.07 -2.77
CA LEU A 46 -0.69 -0.45 -1.64
C LEU A 46 0.59 -1.14 -2.07
N PHE A 47 0.51 -2.05 -3.05
CA PHE A 47 1.69 -2.75 -3.60
C PHE A 47 2.70 -1.77 -4.19
N ILE A 48 2.24 -0.84 -5.05
CA ILE A 48 3.09 0.20 -5.64
C ILE A 48 3.70 1.07 -4.54
N SER A 49 2.91 1.45 -3.54
CA SER A 49 3.38 2.24 -2.41
C SER A 49 4.48 1.52 -1.63
N SER A 50 4.31 0.24 -1.31
CA SER A 50 5.33 -0.55 -0.61
C SER A 50 6.57 -0.82 -1.47
N ALA A 51 6.41 -1.03 -2.78
CA ALA A 51 7.52 -1.29 -3.69
C ALA A 51 8.40 -0.05 -3.93
N THR A 52 7.80 1.14 -3.89
CA THR A 52 8.51 2.39 -4.14
C THR A 52 8.99 3.10 -2.87
N GLY A 53 8.43 2.77 -1.71
CA GLY A 53 8.65 3.52 -0.46
C GLY A 53 7.94 4.87 -0.45
N VAL A 54 7.05 5.11 -1.41
CA VAL A 54 6.36 6.38 -1.60
C VAL A 54 4.85 6.17 -1.57
N CYS A 55 4.16 6.86 -0.67
CA CYS A 55 2.71 6.97 -0.70
C CYS A 55 2.33 8.37 -1.17
N LEU A 56 1.77 8.50 -2.38
CA LEU A 56 1.36 9.79 -2.94
C LEU A 56 0.32 10.50 -2.05
N LEU A 57 -0.63 9.75 -1.49
CA LEU A 57 -1.61 10.32 -0.57
C LEU A 57 -0.93 10.90 0.68
N TYR A 58 0.02 10.19 1.26
CA TYR A 58 0.79 10.72 2.39
C TYR A 58 1.60 11.95 1.98
N LYS A 59 2.18 11.98 0.78
CA LYS A 59 2.87 13.18 0.27
C LYS A 59 1.94 14.38 0.15
N VAL A 60 0.74 14.20 -0.40
CA VAL A 60 -0.27 15.28 -0.50
C VAL A 60 -0.71 15.76 0.88
N LEU A 61 -0.78 14.86 1.86
CA LEU A 61 -1.16 15.19 3.24
C LEU A 61 0.02 15.65 4.12
N GLY A 62 1.25 15.70 3.61
CA GLY A 62 2.44 16.04 4.39
C GLY A 62 2.84 15.01 5.46
N ILE A 63 2.41 13.76 5.32
CA ILE A 63 2.70 12.66 6.26
C ILE A 63 4.00 11.96 5.85
N ASP A 64 4.87 11.76 6.84
CA ASP A 64 6.14 11.05 6.72
C ASP A 64 6.31 10.05 7.88
N THR A 65 6.18 8.76 7.57
CA THR A 65 6.38 7.67 8.53
C THR A 65 7.80 7.12 8.54
N TYR A 66 8.66 7.61 7.66
CA TYR A 66 10.06 7.22 7.59
C TYR A 66 10.91 8.06 8.55
N HIS A 67 10.69 9.36 8.58
CA HIS A 67 11.42 10.31 9.43
C HIS A 67 10.76 10.57 10.80
N LEU A 68 9.79 9.73 11.18
CA LEU A 68 9.14 9.78 12.49
C LEU A 68 10.18 9.53 13.60
N LYS A 69 10.66 10.62 14.22
CA LYS A 69 11.48 10.58 15.43
C LYS A 69 10.58 10.23 16.60
N TYR A 70 10.68 9.00 17.10
CA TYR A 70 10.28 8.68 18.47
C TYR A 70 11.33 9.17 19.46
#